data_AF-A0A4T2CCT3-F1
#
_entry.id   AF-A0A4T2CCT3-F1
#
_cell.length_a   1.000
_cell.length_b   1.000
_cell.length_c   1.000
_cell.angle_alpha   90.00
_cell.angle_beta   90.00
_cell.angle_gamma   90.00
#
_symmetry.space_group_name_H-M   'P 1'
#
loop_
_entity.id
_entity.type
_entity.pdbx_description
1 polymer ?
#
loop_
_entity_poly.entity_id
_entity_poly.type
_entity_poly.pdbx_seq_one_letter_code
_entity_poly.pdbx_strand_id
1 'polypeptide(L)'
;MAALRGSGVRHVGVWLDEAEAPTIEGVTGIHVPPGAAGMRLAAGRNAGARAAIDAGAELLVFLDADCLPGPELLRLYGAAAAQLPGAVLCGPVTYLAEGFQGQTPDELAVATAPHPARPNPAAGECVVAPAGQHALFWSLSFAVTPATWMLSGGFSELYEGYGAEDTDFAARLGPAGLDLVWVGGAHAYHQYHPTSTPPWQHLDDILRNAGIFWQRWGWWPMQGWLDAFAAAGAIELVDGVWRRVVEDASDAPESSESSAAGTRQGLGLGIGPT
;
A
#
# COMPACT_ATOMS: atom_id res chain seq x y z
N MET A 1 15.24 -18.98 -5.25
CA MET A 1 14.41 -20.18 -5.03
C MET A 1 15.10 -21.35 -4.28
N ALA A 2 16.32 -21.20 -3.73
CA ALA A 2 16.98 -22.25 -2.92
C ALA A 2 17.12 -21.92 -1.42
N ALA A 3 16.57 -20.80 -0.93
CA ALA A 3 16.82 -20.28 0.41
C ALA A 3 15.71 -20.58 1.46
N LEU A 4 14.66 -21.31 1.09
CA LEU A 4 13.43 -21.38 1.90
C LEU A 4 13.32 -22.62 2.81
N ARG A 5 14.25 -23.59 2.70
CA ARG A 5 14.24 -24.78 3.56
C ARG A 5 15.35 -24.67 4.62
N GLY A 6 14.96 -24.39 5.86
CA GLY A 6 15.86 -24.49 7.04
C GLY A 6 16.13 -23.21 7.82
N SER A 7 15.55 -22.06 7.44
CA SER A 7 15.84 -20.75 8.06
C SER A 7 14.99 -20.41 9.30
N GLY A 8 14.03 -21.26 9.70
CA GLY A 8 13.03 -20.92 10.71
C GLY A 8 11.98 -19.89 10.24
N VAL A 9 12.10 -19.39 9.01
CA VAL A 9 11.16 -18.45 8.39
C VAL A 9 10.03 -19.23 7.71
N ARG A 10 8.78 -18.90 8.04
CA ARG A 10 7.59 -19.42 7.36
C ARG A 10 7.02 -18.33 6.46
N HIS A 11 6.59 -18.73 5.26
CA HIS A 11 6.00 -17.80 4.29
C HIS A 11 4.51 -18.03 4.22
N VAL A 12 3.75 -16.95 4.36
CA VAL A 12 2.30 -16.93 4.18
C VAL A 12 2.00 -16.03 3.00
N GLY A 13 1.33 -16.56 1.99
CA GLY A 13 0.90 -15.81 0.81
C GLY A 13 -0.59 -15.57 0.88
N VAL A 14 -1.02 -14.31 0.86
CA VAL A 14 -2.43 -13.96 0.87
C VAL A 14 -2.83 -13.54 -0.54
N TRP A 15 -3.77 -14.28 -1.11
CA TRP A 15 -4.28 -14.07 -2.45
C TRP A 15 -5.60 -13.31 -2.39
N LEU A 16 -5.68 -12.16 -3.06
CA LEU A 16 -6.80 -11.23 -2.97
C LEU A 16 -7.69 -11.20 -4.21
N ASP A 17 -7.30 -11.88 -5.28
CA ASP A 17 -8.07 -11.93 -6.52
C ASP A 17 -9.31 -12.81 -6.37
N GLU A 18 -10.26 -12.69 -7.30
CA GLU A 18 -11.43 -13.57 -7.34
C GLU A 18 -11.05 -15.04 -7.55
N ALA A 19 -10.05 -15.29 -8.40
CA ALA A 19 -9.54 -16.63 -8.64
C ALA A 19 -8.86 -17.19 -7.39
N GLU A 20 -8.94 -18.51 -7.22
CA GLU A 20 -8.24 -19.18 -6.12
C GLU A 20 -6.72 -18.97 -6.18
N ALA A 21 -6.10 -19.00 -5.00
CA ALA A 21 -4.66 -18.87 -4.87
C ALA A 21 -3.92 -20.00 -5.59
N PRO A 22 -2.89 -19.71 -6.40
CA PRO A 22 -2.04 -20.76 -6.94
C PRO A 22 -1.25 -21.44 -5.80
N THR A 23 -1.01 -22.74 -5.93
CA THR A 23 -0.12 -23.46 -5.01
C THR A 23 1.32 -23.07 -5.27
N ILE A 24 1.96 -22.44 -4.28
CA ILE A 24 3.38 -22.07 -4.32
C ILE A 24 4.13 -22.95 -3.31
N GLU A 25 5.18 -23.64 -3.78
CA GLU A 25 5.98 -24.52 -2.93
C GLU A 25 6.62 -23.74 -1.77
N GLY A 26 6.42 -24.22 -0.53
CA GLY A 26 6.99 -23.60 0.66
C GLY A 26 6.23 -22.37 1.19
N VAL A 27 5.08 -22.05 0.60
CA VAL A 27 4.21 -20.94 1.02
C VAL A 27 2.87 -21.49 1.49
N THR A 28 2.42 -21.09 2.69
CA THR A 28 1.04 -21.31 3.13
C THR A 28 0.14 -20.29 2.43
N GLY A 29 -0.62 -20.75 1.44
CA GLY A 29 -1.58 -19.92 0.71
C GLY A 29 -2.88 -19.70 1.49
N ILE A 30 -3.36 -18.46 1.51
CA ILE A 30 -4.65 -18.06 2.07
C ILE A 30 -5.39 -17.28 0.99
N HIS A 31 -6.61 -17.68 0.68
CA HIS A 31 -7.45 -16.94 -0.26
C HIS A 31 -8.44 -16.06 0.49
N VAL A 32 -8.38 -14.75 0.23
CA VAL A 32 -9.33 -13.76 0.75
C VAL A 32 -9.87 -13.00 -0.47
N PRO A 33 -10.92 -13.51 -1.14
CA PRO A 33 -11.43 -12.92 -2.38
C PRO A 33 -11.91 -11.47 -2.17
N PRO A 34 -12.12 -10.67 -3.23
CA PRO A 34 -12.66 -9.31 -3.11
C PRO A 34 -14.02 -9.28 -2.40
N GLY A 35 -14.31 -8.16 -1.75
CA GLY A 35 -15.61 -7.83 -1.19
C GLY A 35 -16.49 -7.09 -2.19
N ALA A 36 -17.62 -6.58 -1.71
CA ALA A 36 -18.58 -5.86 -2.56
C ALA A 36 -18.02 -4.52 -3.07
N ALA A 37 -17.05 -3.94 -2.38
CA ALA A 37 -16.43 -2.65 -2.69
C ALA A 37 -14.93 -2.78 -3.04
N GLY A 38 -14.47 -3.97 -3.42
CA GLY A 38 -13.12 -4.18 -3.97
C GLY A 38 -12.23 -5.11 -3.14
N MET A 39 -10.91 -5.03 -3.36
CA MET A 39 -9.93 -5.88 -2.67
C MET A 39 -9.98 -5.70 -1.15
N ARG A 40 -9.86 -6.78 -0.40
CA ARG A 40 -9.93 -6.73 1.07
C ARG A 40 -8.53 -6.77 1.70
N LEU A 41 -7.73 -5.74 1.45
CA LEU A 41 -6.34 -5.62 1.94
C LEU A 41 -6.22 -5.82 3.46
N ALA A 42 -7.08 -5.15 4.23
CA ALA A 42 -7.14 -5.27 5.68
C ALA A 42 -7.43 -6.70 6.14
N ALA A 43 -8.49 -7.32 5.59
CA ALA A 43 -8.86 -8.70 5.92
C ALA A 43 -7.77 -9.69 5.50
N GLY A 44 -7.11 -9.44 4.37
CA GLY A 44 -5.96 -10.21 3.91
C GLY A 44 -4.80 -10.19 4.91
N ARG A 45 -4.38 -9.01 5.36
CA ARG A 45 -3.33 -8.85 6.38
C ARG A 45 -3.73 -9.54 7.70
N ASN A 46 -4.99 -9.41 8.12
CA ASN A 46 -5.51 -10.08 9.31
C ASN A 46 -5.47 -11.61 9.19
N ALA A 47 -5.87 -12.16 8.05
CA ALA A 47 -5.86 -13.60 7.80
C ALA A 47 -4.43 -14.16 7.75
N GLY A 48 -3.52 -13.44 7.08
CA GLY A 48 -2.09 -13.78 7.05
C GLY A 48 -1.47 -13.80 8.45
N ALA A 49 -1.74 -12.77 9.25
CA ALA A 49 -1.31 -12.69 10.64
C ALA A 49 -1.84 -13.87 11.47
N ARG A 50 -3.14 -14.17 11.35
CA ARG A 50 -3.79 -15.29 12.06
C ARG A 50 -3.08 -16.61 11.74
N ALA A 51 -2.88 -16.93 10.47
CA ALA A 51 -2.24 -18.17 10.08
C ALA A 51 -0.79 -18.27 10.57
N ALA A 52 -0.03 -17.17 10.51
CA ALA A 52 1.33 -17.14 11.03
C ALA A 52 1.37 -17.35 12.55
N ILE A 53 0.46 -16.71 13.30
CA ILE A 53 0.32 -16.87 14.75
C ILE A 53 -0.08 -18.32 15.09
N ASP A 54 -1.07 -18.88 14.41
CA ASP A 54 -1.55 -20.24 14.65
C ASP A 54 -0.47 -21.29 14.35
N ALA A 55 0.44 -21.00 13.42
CA ALA A 55 1.63 -21.81 13.17
C ALA A 55 2.73 -21.64 14.25
N GLY A 56 2.60 -20.68 15.16
CA GLY A 56 3.57 -20.40 16.22
C GLY A 56 4.71 -19.48 15.78
N ALA A 57 4.44 -18.48 14.95
CA ALA A 57 5.40 -17.42 14.67
C ALA A 57 5.66 -16.57 15.92
N GLU A 58 6.91 -16.18 16.16
CA GLU A 58 7.30 -15.30 17.27
C GLU A 58 7.44 -13.83 16.83
N LEU A 59 7.58 -13.61 15.52
CA LEU A 59 7.62 -12.30 14.88
C LEU A 59 6.83 -12.39 13.57
N LEU A 60 5.94 -11.42 13.37
CA LEU A 60 5.24 -11.23 12.11
C LEU A 60 5.99 -10.16 11.32
N VAL A 61 6.31 -10.46 10.06
CA VAL A 61 6.90 -9.50 9.11
C VAL A 61 5.99 -9.44 7.91
N PHE A 62 5.42 -8.27 7.65
CA PHE A 62 4.53 -8.02 6.53
C PHE A 62 5.31 -7.34 5.42
N LEU A 63 5.05 -7.77 4.18
CA LEU A 63 5.52 -7.16 2.95
C LEU A 63 4.36 -7.13 1.96
N ASP A 64 4.25 -6.05 1.19
CA ASP A 64 3.39 -6.08 0.00
C ASP A 64 3.94 -7.08 -1.03
N ALA A 65 3.07 -7.58 -1.90
CA ALA A 65 3.40 -8.70 -2.80
C ALA A 65 4.50 -8.36 -3.82
N ASP A 66 4.74 -7.07 -4.04
CA ASP A 66 5.75 -6.48 -4.90
C ASP A 66 6.90 -5.85 -4.10
N CYS A 67 7.04 -6.16 -2.80
CA CYS A 67 8.19 -5.78 -1.99
C CYS A 67 9.23 -6.91 -1.92
N LEU A 68 10.48 -6.58 -2.23
CA LEU A 68 11.63 -7.46 -2.02
C LEU A 68 12.31 -7.11 -0.68
N PRO A 69 12.59 -8.08 0.21
CA PRO A 69 13.30 -7.81 1.45
C PRO A 69 14.80 -7.62 1.20
N GLY A 70 15.39 -6.60 1.81
CA GLY A 70 16.83 -6.46 1.89
C GLY A 70 17.48 -7.55 2.75
N PRO A 71 18.80 -7.78 2.58
CA PRO A 71 19.50 -8.89 3.25
C PRO A 71 19.43 -8.80 4.78
N GLU A 72 19.40 -7.59 5.33
CA GLU A 72 19.40 -7.34 6.77
C GLU A 72 18.00 -7.20 7.38
N LEU A 73 16.93 -7.19 6.56
CA LEU A 73 15.58 -6.84 7.00
C LEU A 73 15.10 -7.72 8.17
N LEU A 74 15.17 -9.05 8.01
CA LEU A 74 14.68 -9.97 9.03
C LEU A 74 15.53 -9.91 10.31
N ARG A 75 16.86 -9.79 10.17
CA ARG A 75 17.78 -9.70 11.30
C ARG A 75 17.53 -8.43 12.11
N LEU A 76 17.35 -7.29 11.44
CA LEU A 76 17.15 -5.99 12.08
C LEU A 76 15.77 -5.87 12.71
N TYR A 77 14.71 -6.36 12.06
CA TYR A 77 13.40 -6.45 12.70
C TYR A 77 13.41 -7.40 13.91
N GLY A 78 14.09 -8.54 13.84
CA GLY A 78 14.25 -9.44 14.99
C GLY A 78 14.97 -8.78 16.16
N ALA A 79 16.08 -8.08 15.89
CA ALA A 79 16.83 -7.36 16.92
C ALA A 79 16.02 -6.20 17.53
N ALA A 80 15.25 -5.47 16.72
CA ALA A 80 14.38 -4.40 17.18
C ALA A 80 13.21 -4.95 18.01
N ALA A 81 12.57 -6.04 17.58
CA ALA A 81 11.47 -6.67 18.32
C ALA A 81 11.91 -7.25 19.67
N ALA A 82 13.14 -7.77 19.76
CA ALA A 82 13.70 -8.22 21.03
C ALA A 82 13.93 -7.06 22.02
N GLN A 83 14.28 -5.87 21.52
CA GLN A 83 14.48 -4.67 22.34
C GLN A 83 13.16 -3.95 22.67
N LEU A 84 12.21 -3.95 21.74
CA LEU A 84 10.96 -3.18 21.78
C LEU A 84 9.77 -4.11 21.44
N PRO A 85 9.47 -5.13 22.27
CA PRO A 85 8.46 -6.15 21.94
C PRO A 85 7.03 -5.58 21.82
N GLY A 86 6.79 -4.40 22.40
CA GLY A 86 5.52 -3.66 22.39
C GLY A 86 5.36 -2.65 21.25
N ALA A 87 6.24 -2.65 20.24
CA ALA A 87 6.22 -1.68 19.15
C ALA A 87 5.78 -2.30 17.81
N VAL A 88 5.22 -1.45 16.95
CA VAL A 88 5.13 -1.69 15.50
C VAL A 88 6.39 -1.13 14.86
N LEU A 89 7.12 -1.98 14.13
CA LEU A 89 8.46 -1.70 13.64
C LEU A 89 8.43 -1.47 12.14
N CYS A 90 8.92 -0.33 11.66
CA CYS A 90 8.89 0.05 10.25
C CYS A 90 10.28 0.34 9.71
N GLY A 91 10.67 -0.44 8.70
CA GLY A 91 11.90 -0.23 7.95
C GLY A 91 11.74 0.80 6.83
N PRO A 92 12.83 1.36 6.31
CA PRO A 92 12.79 2.25 5.16
C PRO A 92 12.42 1.48 3.89
N VAL A 93 11.63 2.10 3.01
CA VAL A 93 11.22 1.50 1.73
C VAL A 93 11.73 2.35 0.58
N THR A 94 12.41 1.70 -0.37
CA THR A 94 12.87 2.28 -1.64
C THR A 94 11.89 1.89 -2.73
N TYR A 95 11.37 2.86 -3.48
CA TYR A 95 10.61 2.60 -4.70
C TYR A 95 11.59 2.45 -5.87
N LEU A 96 11.65 1.26 -6.45
CA LEU A 96 12.56 0.96 -7.56
C LEU A 96 12.07 1.67 -8.84
N ALA A 97 13.02 2.14 -9.64
CA ALA A 97 12.71 2.80 -10.91
C ALA A 97 12.17 1.82 -11.95
N GLU A 98 11.40 2.34 -12.91
CA GLU A 98 10.99 1.59 -14.08
C GLU A 98 12.19 0.96 -14.80
N GLY A 99 12.07 -0.31 -15.16
CA GLY A 99 13.12 -1.05 -15.86
C GLY A 99 14.25 -1.55 -14.96
N PHE A 100 14.23 -1.32 -13.64
CA PHE A 100 15.20 -1.93 -12.73
C PHE A 100 15.12 -3.48 -12.81
N GLN A 101 16.25 -4.13 -13.09
CA GLN A 101 16.35 -5.58 -13.27
C GLN A 101 17.11 -6.29 -12.14
N GLY A 102 17.67 -5.55 -11.18
CA GLY A 102 18.43 -6.14 -10.08
C GLY A 102 17.55 -7.02 -9.20
N GLN A 103 18.04 -8.22 -8.88
CA GLN A 103 17.29 -9.17 -8.05
C GLN A 103 18.15 -9.76 -6.93
N THR A 104 19.46 -9.52 -6.95
CA THR A 104 20.36 -9.95 -5.88
C THR A 104 20.38 -8.91 -4.75
N PRO A 105 20.72 -9.34 -3.51
CA PRO A 105 20.86 -8.41 -2.39
C PRO A 105 21.82 -7.25 -2.64
N ASP A 106 22.94 -7.50 -3.33
CA ASP A 106 23.95 -6.47 -3.63
C ASP A 106 23.44 -5.46 -4.66
N GLU A 107 22.73 -5.91 -5.70
CA GLU A 107 22.12 -5.03 -6.69
C GLU A 107 21.01 -4.16 -6.08
N LEU A 108 20.20 -4.73 -5.19
CA LEU A 108 19.19 -3.98 -4.44
C LEU A 108 19.85 -2.93 -3.53
N ALA A 109 20.93 -3.30 -2.83
CA ALA A 109 21.65 -2.39 -1.95
C ALA A 109 22.15 -1.14 -2.69
N VAL A 110 22.65 -1.30 -3.93
CA VAL A 110 23.09 -0.18 -4.78
C VAL A 110 21.93 0.77 -5.12
N ALA A 111 20.71 0.26 -5.25
CA ALA A 111 19.52 1.07 -5.57
C ALA A 111 18.90 1.77 -4.36
N THR A 112 19.44 1.59 -3.14
CA THR A 112 18.83 2.09 -1.90
C THR A 112 18.70 3.61 -1.89
N ALA A 113 17.46 4.08 -2.02
CA ALA A 113 17.09 5.48 -1.91
C ALA A 113 15.66 5.56 -1.33
N PRO A 114 15.50 5.40 -0.01
CA PRO A 114 14.18 5.38 0.61
C PRO A 114 13.40 6.68 0.37
N HIS A 115 12.07 6.58 0.39
CA HIS A 115 11.22 7.74 0.17
C HIS A 115 11.55 8.88 1.16
N PRO A 116 11.80 10.12 0.69
CA PRO A 116 12.36 11.19 1.52
C PRO A 116 11.43 11.67 2.64
N ALA A 117 10.12 11.40 2.53
CA ALA A 117 9.17 11.70 3.60
C ALA A 117 9.25 10.74 4.80
N ARG A 118 9.80 9.53 4.65
CA ARG A 118 9.94 8.54 5.73
C ARG A 118 11.33 8.64 6.36
N PRO A 119 11.43 8.61 7.71
CA PRO A 119 12.73 8.54 8.37
C PRO A 119 13.56 7.34 7.91
N ASN A 120 14.86 7.57 7.76
CA ASN A 120 15.86 6.55 7.42
C ASN A 120 17.01 6.60 8.45
N PRO A 121 16.82 6.12 9.69
CA PRO A 121 17.87 6.08 10.71
C PRO A 121 19.08 5.23 10.27
N ALA A 122 20.21 5.37 10.97
CA ALA A 122 21.37 4.53 10.68
C ALA A 122 21.05 3.05 10.97
N ALA A 123 21.71 2.13 10.26
CA ALA A 123 21.45 0.70 10.40
C ALA A 123 21.59 0.23 11.86
N GLY A 124 20.53 -0.40 12.39
CA GLY A 124 20.47 -0.87 13.78
C GLY A 124 19.93 0.16 14.79
N GLU A 125 19.75 1.42 14.39
CA GLU A 125 19.07 2.41 15.24
C GLU A 125 17.55 2.23 15.21
N CYS A 126 16.92 2.43 16.36
CA CYS A 126 15.47 2.45 16.51
C CYS A 126 15.03 3.84 16.97
N VAL A 127 14.14 4.50 16.22
CA VAL A 127 13.64 5.84 16.52
C VAL A 127 12.12 5.78 16.66
N VAL A 128 11.60 6.09 17.86
CA VAL A 128 10.15 6.20 18.08
C VAL A 128 9.60 7.34 17.22
N ALA A 129 8.54 7.05 16.48
CA ALA A 129 7.86 8.02 15.63
C ALA A 129 7.18 9.09 16.53
N PRO A 130 7.52 10.37 16.39
CA PRO A 130 6.79 11.43 17.08
C PRO A 130 5.34 11.54 16.56
N ALA A 131 4.51 12.23 17.34
CA ALA A 131 3.14 12.54 16.94
C ALA A 131 3.10 13.16 15.53
N GLY A 132 2.19 12.69 14.69
CA GLY A 132 2.06 13.09 13.28
C GLY A 132 2.77 12.18 12.28
N GLN A 133 3.84 11.48 12.69
CA GLN A 133 4.53 10.54 11.78
C GLN A 133 3.80 9.20 11.63
N HIS A 134 2.77 8.92 12.44
CA HIS A 134 1.92 7.74 12.25
C HIS A 134 1.25 7.72 10.87
N ALA A 135 0.97 8.89 10.27
CA ALA A 135 0.44 9.00 8.91
C ALA A 135 1.44 8.54 7.81
N LEU A 136 2.69 8.29 8.17
CA LEU A 136 3.75 7.81 7.27
C LEU A 136 3.98 6.29 7.39
N PHE A 137 3.19 5.58 8.21
CA PHE A 137 3.35 4.15 8.48
C PHE A 137 3.47 3.32 7.20
N TRP A 138 2.64 3.62 6.18
CA TRP A 138 2.51 2.94 4.89
C TRP A 138 2.91 1.47 4.95
N SER A 139 1.93 0.58 5.05
CA SER A 139 2.07 -0.83 5.46
C SER A 139 2.82 -1.75 4.48
N LEU A 140 3.65 -1.19 3.59
CA LEU A 140 4.50 -1.84 2.60
C LEU A 140 5.51 -2.82 3.22
N SER A 141 6.07 -2.45 4.38
CA SER A 141 7.04 -3.24 5.13
C SER A 141 7.00 -2.86 6.60
N PHE A 142 6.61 -3.80 7.46
CA PHE A 142 6.65 -3.63 8.90
C PHE A 142 6.73 -4.98 9.62
N ALA A 143 7.14 -4.95 10.88
CA ALA A 143 7.19 -6.10 11.75
C ALA A 143 6.54 -5.83 13.10
N VAL A 144 6.01 -6.87 13.72
CA VAL A 144 5.30 -6.79 15.00
C VAL A 144 5.28 -8.16 15.67
N THR A 145 5.35 -8.20 17.00
CA THR A 145 5.19 -9.46 17.73
C THR A 145 3.72 -9.91 17.71
N PRO A 146 3.42 -11.21 17.80
CA PRO A 146 2.04 -11.69 17.95
C PRO A 146 1.27 -11.03 19.09
N ALA A 147 1.93 -10.79 20.23
CA ALA A 147 1.32 -10.12 21.38
C ALA A 147 0.91 -8.68 21.04
N THR A 148 1.80 -7.91 20.40
CA THR A 148 1.52 -6.53 19.99
C THR A 148 0.48 -6.47 18.87
N TRP A 149 0.47 -7.44 17.96
CA TRP A 149 -0.59 -7.58 16.97
C TRP A 149 -1.98 -7.80 17.60
N MET A 150 -2.06 -8.66 18.62
CA MET A 150 -3.31 -8.88 19.34
C MET A 150 -3.75 -7.63 20.12
N LEU A 151 -2.81 -6.86 20.68
CA LEU A 151 -3.10 -5.60 21.37
C LEU A 151 -3.55 -4.48 20.41
N SER A 152 -2.99 -4.41 19.20
CA SER A 152 -3.39 -3.42 18.20
C SER A 152 -4.79 -3.68 17.63
N GLY A 153 -5.26 -4.94 17.70
CA GLY A 153 -6.54 -5.38 17.16
C GLY A 153 -6.53 -5.56 15.64
N GLY A 154 -5.36 -5.59 15.00
CA GLY A 154 -5.20 -5.75 13.56
C GLY A 154 -5.77 -4.59 12.73
N PHE A 155 -5.87 -4.79 11.42
CA PHE A 155 -6.43 -3.80 10.50
C PHE A 155 -7.95 -3.80 10.57
N SER A 156 -8.55 -2.62 10.36
CA SER A 156 -10.01 -2.48 10.26
C SER A 156 -10.52 -3.04 8.94
N GLU A 157 -11.35 -4.07 8.97
CA GLU A 157 -11.94 -4.66 7.76
C GLU A 157 -13.09 -3.82 7.16
N LEU A 158 -13.36 -2.64 7.74
CA LEU A 158 -14.31 -1.67 7.16
C LEU A 158 -13.80 -1.07 5.83
N TYR A 159 -12.49 -1.14 5.59
CA TYR A 159 -11.86 -0.63 4.37
C TYR A 159 -11.70 -1.77 3.36
N GLU A 160 -12.54 -1.75 2.33
CA GLU A 160 -12.33 -2.50 1.08
C GLU A 160 -11.77 -1.55 0.02
N GLY A 161 -11.19 -2.08 -1.05
CA GLY A 161 -10.51 -1.28 -2.07
C GLY A 161 -9.21 -0.64 -1.57
N TYR A 162 -8.76 0.41 -2.25
CA TYR A 162 -7.48 1.06 -1.98
C TYR A 162 -7.59 2.24 -0.98
N GLY A 163 -6.70 2.26 0.02
CA GLY A 163 -6.41 3.43 0.86
C GLY A 163 -7.09 3.46 2.24
N ALA A 164 -6.47 4.24 3.13
CA ALA A 164 -6.85 4.51 4.53
C ALA A 164 -6.75 3.36 5.54
N GLU A 165 -6.65 2.10 5.11
CA GLU A 165 -6.61 0.96 6.03
C GLU A 165 -5.35 0.96 6.89
N ASP A 166 -4.22 1.36 6.31
CA ASP A 166 -2.93 1.50 6.97
C ASP A 166 -2.90 2.70 7.94
N THR A 167 -3.54 3.80 7.54
CA THR A 167 -3.65 5.02 8.30
C THR A 167 -4.54 4.79 9.53
N ASP A 168 -5.63 4.01 9.39
CA ASP A 168 -6.47 3.60 10.52
C ASP A 168 -5.70 2.71 11.49
N PHE A 169 -4.95 1.73 10.98
CA PHE A 169 -4.09 0.89 11.81
C PHE A 169 -3.09 1.74 12.61
N ALA A 170 -2.40 2.68 11.96
CA ALA A 170 -1.45 3.55 12.62
C ALA A 170 -2.11 4.50 13.64
N ALA A 171 -3.30 5.02 13.34
CA ALA A 171 -4.07 5.88 14.24
C ALA A 171 -4.50 5.15 15.53
N ARG A 172 -4.67 3.82 15.49
CA ARG A 172 -5.01 3.00 16.67
C ARG A 172 -3.84 2.79 17.64
N LEU A 173 -2.61 2.89 17.18
CA LEU A 173 -1.44 2.54 17.99
C LEU A 173 -1.35 3.40 19.26
N GLY A 174 -1.50 4.72 19.11
CA GLY A 174 -1.47 5.65 20.24
C GLY A 174 -2.50 5.34 21.34
N PRO A 175 -3.81 5.27 21.01
CA PRO A 175 -4.85 4.86 21.97
C PRO A 175 -4.63 3.48 22.60
N ALA A 176 -3.96 2.55 21.89
CA ALA A 176 -3.60 1.23 22.40
C ALA A 176 -2.32 1.24 23.28
N GLY A 177 -1.66 2.38 23.43
CA GLY A 177 -0.38 2.50 24.16
C GLY A 177 0.79 1.82 23.45
N LEU A 178 0.71 1.71 22.12
CA LEU A 178 1.72 1.09 21.26
C LEU A 178 2.50 2.15 20.50
N ASP A 179 3.82 2.00 20.45
CA ASP A 179 4.69 2.88 19.68
C ASP A 179 4.82 2.41 18.23
N LEU A 180 4.87 3.36 17.30
CA LEU A 180 5.44 3.15 15.98
C LEU A 180 6.94 3.48 16.03
N VAL A 181 7.79 2.62 15.50
CA VAL A 181 9.25 2.77 15.57
C VAL A 181 9.88 2.59 14.20
N TRP A 182 10.71 3.55 13.80
CA TRP A 182 11.54 3.45 12.60
C TRP A 182 12.79 2.62 12.88
N VAL A 183 12.99 1.53 12.14
CA VAL A 183 14.13 0.63 12.28
C VAL A 183 15.12 0.85 11.14
N GLY A 184 16.21 1.56 11.41
CA GLY A 184 17.22 1.87 10.41
C GLY A 184 17.86 0.60 9.82
N GLY A 185 18.06 0.60 8.51
CA GLY A 185 18.69 -0.51 7.78
C GLY A 185 17.78 -1.70 7.44
N ALA A 186 16.56 -1.79 7.99
CA ALA A 186 15.61 -2.86 7.67
C ALA A 186 14.91 -2.62 6.30
N HIS A 187 15.71 -2.47 5.25
CA HIS A 187 15.25 -2.01 3.94
C HIS A 187 14.35 -3.03 3.24
N ALA A 188 13.26 -2.53 2.66
CA ALA A 188 12.50 -3.22 1.62
C ALA A 188 12.52 -2.41 0.31
N TYR A 189 12.33 -3.10 -0.80
CA TYR A 189 12.37 -2.51 -2.13
C TYR A 189 11.06 -2.79 -2.84
N HIS A 190 10.26 -1.75 -3.05
CA HIS A 190 9.00 -1.83 -3.76
C HIS A 190 9.29 -1.88 -5.26
N GLN A 191 8.90 -2.97 -5.90
CA GLN A 191 9.08 -3.16 -7.33
C GLN A 191 8.22 -2.14 -8.08
N TYR A 192 8.75 -1.68 -9.22
CA TYR A 192 8.02 -0.76 -10.06
C TYR A 192 6.76 -1.44 -10.63
N HIS A 193 5.64 -0.75 -10.52
CA HIS A 193 4.48 -0.97 -11.36
C HIS A 193 3.90 0.40 -11.75
N PRO A 194 3.18 0.50 -12.88
CA PRO A 194 2.54 1.75 -13.28
C PRO A 194 1.58 2.26 -12.20
N THR A 195 1.74 3.53 -11.84
CA THR A 195 0.86 4.25 -10.91
C THR A 195 0.58 5.66 -11.44
N SER A 196 -0.45 6.30 -10.89
CA SER A 196 -0.72 7.72 -11.10
C SER A 196 -0.71 8.46 -9.76
N THR A 197 -0.40 9.75 -9.78
CA THR A 197 -0.46 10.62 -8.60
C THR A 197 -1.33 11.86 -8.90
N PRO A 198 -2.49 12.03 -8.24
CA PRO A 198 -3.13 11.05 -7.34
C PRO A 198 -3.54 9.76 -8.10
N PRO A 199 -3.81 8.65 -7.40
CA PRO A 199 -4.17 7.37 -8.01
C PRO A 199 -5.62 7.40 -8.54
N TRP A 200 -5.81 7.99 -9.72
CA TRP A 200 -7.12 8.22 -10.33
C TRP A 200 -7.99 6.98 -10.47
N GLN A 201 -7.38 5.84 -10.74
CA GLN A 201 -8.07 4.55 -10.86
C GLN A 201 -8.70 4.08 -9.54
N HIS A 202 -8.31 4.68 -8.41
CA HIS A 202 -8.79 4.36 -7.07
C HIS A 202 -9.59 5.51 -6.43
N LEU A 203 -10.03 6.50 -7.21
CA LEU A 203 -10.72 7.68 -6.67
C LEU A 203 -11.92 7.31 -5.80
N ASP A 204 -12.82 6.44 -6.29
CA ASP A 204 -14.04 6.10 -5.57
C ASP A 204 -13.75 5.32 -4.28
N ASP A 205 -12.73 4.46 -4.29
CA ASP A 205 -12.24 3.77 -3.09
C ASP A 205 -11.69 4.75 -2.06
N ILE A 206 -10.81 5.66 -2.50
CA ILE A 206 -10.19 6.67 -1.65
C ILE A 206 -11.25 7.57 -1.04
N LEU A 207 -12.22 8.02 -1.83
CA LEU A 207 -13.30 8.88 -1.34
C LEU A 207 -14.15 8.18 -0.28
N ARG A 208 -14.57 6.94 -0.56
CA ARG A 208 -15.36 6.12 0.38
C ARG A 208 -14.57 5.83 1.66
N ASN A 209 -13.33 5.35 1.54
CA ASN A 209 -12.47 5.01 2.67
C ASN A 209 -12.09 6.24 3.49
N ALA A 210 -11.83 7.39 2.85
CA ALA A 210 -11.61 8.65 3.55
C ALA A 210 -12.85 9.07 4.37
N GLY A 211 -14.06 8.86 3.84
CA GLY A 211 -15.31 9.10 4.58
C GLY A 211 -15.45 8.22 5.82
N ILE A 212 -15.17 6.91 5.69
CA ILE A 212 -15.17 5.97 6.82
C ILE A 212 -14.14 6.40 7.87
N PHE A 213 -12.94 6.75 7.44
CA PHE A 213 -11.87 7.20 8.33
C PHE A 213 -12.26 8.48 9.07
N TRP A 214 -12.78 9.48 8.36
CA TRP A 214 -13.21 10.74 8.94
C TRP A 214 -14.30 10.55 10.01
N GLN A 215 -15.26 9.66 9.79
CA GLN A 215 -16.28 9.31 10.80
C GLN A 215 -15.67 8.70 12.08
N ARG A 216 -14.58 7.95 11.94
CA ARG A 216 -13.92 7.25 13.06
C ARG A 216 -12.97 8.15 13.84
N TRP A 217 -12.29 9.06 13.16
CA TRP A 217 -11.15 9.80 13.74
C TRP A 217 -11.33 11.32 13.74
N GLY A 218 -12.31 11.86 13.01
CA GLY A 218 -12.63 13.29 12.97
C GLY A 218 -11.71 14.14 12.10
N TRP A 219 -10.84 13.51 11.29
CA TRP A 219 -9.95 14.20 10.34
C TRP A 219 -9.82 13.39 9.03
N TRP A 220 -9.43 14.05 7.94
CA TRP A 220 -9.36 13.44 6.61
C TRP A 220 -7.99 12.82 6.33
N PRO A 221 -7.92 11.53 5.95
CA PRO A 221 -6.67 10.92 5.52
C PRO A 221 -6.35 11.33 4.08
N MET A 222 -5.12 11.09 3.61
CA MET A 222 -4.74 11.27 2.19
C MET A 222 -5.07 12.66 1.63
N GLN A 223 -4.97 13.72 2.46
CA GLN A 223 -5.41 15.08 2.11
C GLN A 223 -4.86 15.58 0.77
N GLY A 224 -3.58 15.33 0.47
CA GLY A 224 -2.98 15.74 -0.79
C GLY A 224 -3.64 15.11 -2.03
N TRP A 225 -4.17 13.89 -1.92
CA TRP A 225 -4.94 13.25 -3.00
C TRP A 225 -6.36 13.82 -3.09
N LEU A 226 -7.04 14.02 -1.95
CA LEU A 226 -8.37 14.63 -1.91
C LEU A 226 -8.34 16.05 -2.51
N ASP A 227 -7.34 16.86 -2.15
CA ASP A 227 -7.16 18.21 -2.68
C ASP A 227 -6.92 18.18 -4.20
N ALA A 228 -6.12 17.23 -4.70
CA ALA A 228 -5.85 17.09 -6.13
C ALA A 228 -7.09 16.65 -6.92
N PHE A 229 -7.88 15.72 -6.37
CA PHE A 229 -9.18 15.33 -6.96
C PHE A 229 -10.15 16.51 -6.99
N ALA A 230 -10.20 17.31 -5.92
CA ALA A 230 -11.06 18.48 -5.84
C ALA A 230 -10.64 19.59 -6.81
N ALA A 231 -9.34 19.87 -6.91
CA ALA A 231 -8.78 20.85 -7.84
C ALA A 231 -9.08 20.51 -9.31
N ALA A 232 -9.22 19.22 -9.62
CA ALA A 232 -9.61 18.72 -10.94
C ALA A 232 -11.14 18.64 -11.15
N GLY A 233 -11.95 19.06 -10.17
CA GLY A 233 -13.41 19.02 -10.25
C GLY A 233 -14.02 17.62 -10.10
N ALA A 234 -13.23 16.63 -9.68
CA ALA A 234 -13.69 15.24 -9.59
C ALA A 234 -14.47 14.96 -8.29
N ILE A 235 -14.20 15.72 -7.24
CA ILE A 235 -14.90 15.70 -5.96
C ILE A 235 -15.11 17.13 -5.46
N GLU A 236 -16.07 17.31 -4.56
CA GLU A 236 -16.36 18.59 -3.93
C GLU A 236 -16.66 18.43 -2.44
N LEU A 237 -16.43 19.50 -1.66
CA LEU A 237 -16.71 19.51 -0.23
C LEU A 237 -18.11 20.11 0.00
N VAL A 238 -19.07 19.27 0.39
CA VAL A 238 -20.45 19.67 0.66
C VAL A 238 -20.77 19.40 2.13
N ASP A 239 -21.15 20.45 2.86
CA ASP A 239 -21.42 20.40 4.30
C ASP A 239 -20.26 19.80 5.12
N GLY A 240 -19.01 20.06 4.70
CA GLY A 240 -17.80 19.55 5.35
C GLY A 240 -17.48 18.09 5.04
N VAL A 241 -18.17 17.46 4.07
CA VAL A 241 -17.96 16.07 3.65
C VAL A 241 -17.60 16.03 2.16
N TRP A 242 -16.53 15.31 1.81
CA TRP A 242 -16.15 15.11 0.41
C TRP A 242 -17.18 14.22 -0.31
N ARG A 243 -17.58 14.62 -1.52
CA ARG A 243 -18.53 13.89 -2.37
C ARG A 243 -18.06 13.89 -3.82
N ARG A 244 -18.46 12.88 -4.58
CA ARG A 244 -18.20 12.79 -6.02
C ARG A 244 -19.01 13.89 -6.72
N VAL A 245 -18.38 14.63 -7.63
CA VAL A 245 -19.12 15.49 -8.57
C VAL A 245 -19.76 14.56 -9.60
N VAL A 246 -21.07 14.57 -9.70
CA VAL A 246 -21.81 13.87 -10.75
C VAL A 246 -22.03 14.89 -11.86
N GLU A 247 -21.44 14.67 -13.04
CA GLU A 247 -21.81 15.45 -14.21
C GLU A 247 -23.26 15.11 -14.58
N ASP A 248 -24.17 16.09 -14.48
CA ASP A 248 -25.51 15.95 -15.03
C ASP A 248 -25.38 15.78 -16.55
N ALA A 249 -25.86 14.65 -17.07
CA ALA A 249 -25.87 14.34 -18.50
C ALA A 249 -26.74 15.30 -19.34
N SER A 250 -27.26 16.39 -18.76
CA SER A 250 -28.10 17.39 -19.41
C SER A 250 -27.34 18.51 -20.14
N ASP A 251 -26.02 18.63 -19.98
CA ASP A 251 -25.21 19.70 -20.59
C ASP A 251 -24.32 19.21 -21.75
N ALA A 252 -24.62 18.05 -22.35
CA ALA A 252 -24.02 17.69 -23.62
C ALA A 252 -24.53 18.67 -24.71
N PRO A 253 -23.66 19.46 -25.37
CA PRO A 253 -24.10 20.32 -26.46
C PRO A 253 -24.66 19.45 -27.58
N GLU A 254 -25.90 19.72 -28.00
CA GLU A 254 -26.47 19.12 -29.21
C GLU A 254 -25.50 19.34 -30.37
N SER A 255 -24.88 18.25 -30.83
CA SER A 255 -24.11 18.25 -32.06
C SER A 255 -25.07 18.54 -33.21
N SER A 256 -25.05 19.78 -33.71
CA SER A 256 -25.75 20.14 -34.93
C SER A 256 -25.16 19.34 -36.10
N GLU A 257 -25.90 18.37 -36.62
CA GLU A 257 -25.60 17.74 -37.90
C GLU A 257 -25.70 18.79 -39.01
N SER A 258 -24.55 19.24 -39.52
CA SER A 258 -24.48 19.95 -40.80
C SER A 258 -24.14 18.94 -41.90
N SER A 259 -25.15 18.56 -42.67
CA SER A 259 -24.98 17.81 -43.91
C SER A 259 -24.14 18.59 -44.93
N ALA A 260 -23.09 17.98 -45.46
CA ALA A 260 -22.58 18.34 -46.77
C ALA A 260 -22.02 17.09 -47.46
N ALA A 261 -22.81 16.56 -48.39
CA ALA A 261 -22.36 15.60 -49.39
C ALA A 261 -21.40 16.30 -50.37
N GLY A 262 -20.28 15.64 -50.73
CA GLY A 262 -19.35 16.21 -51.70
C GLY A 262 -18.11 15.35 -52.02
N THR A 263 -18.33 14.26 -52.76
CA THR A 263 -17.51 13.77 -53.89
C THR A 263 -16.03 13.32 -53.71
N ARG A 264 -15.77 12.15 -54.31
CA ARG A 264 -14.52 11.37 -54.43
C ARG A 264 -13.36 12.04 -55.21
N GLN A 265 -12.16 11.45 -55.01
CA GLN A 265 -10.90 11.39 -55.82
C GLN A 265 -9.74 12.16 -55.16
N GLY A 266 -8.49 11.71 -55.07
CA GLY A 266 -7.80 10.50 -55.52
C GLY A 266 -6.33 10.55 -55.05
N LEU A 267 -5.64 9.40 -55.15
CA LEU A 267 -4.19 9.11 -55.09
C LEU A 267 -3.17 10.26 -54.90
N GLY A 268 -2.19 10.03 -54.02
CA GLY A 268 -0.94 10.81 -54.01
C GLY A 268 0.09 10.37 -52.94
N LEU A 269 1.12 9.65 -53.39
CA LEU A 269 2.33 9.22 -52.68
C LEU A 269 3.09 10.36 -51.98
N GLY A 270 3.83 10.05 -50.90
CA GLY A 270 5.12 10.73 -50.67
C GLY A 270 5.70 10.80 -49.24
N ILE A 271 6.68 9.93 -48.98
CA ILE A 271 8.02 10.19 -48.37
C ILE A 271 8.12 10.88 -46.97
N GLY A 272 8.72 10.20 -45.98
CA GLY A 272 9.29 10.80 -44.76
C GLY A 272 10.73 11.33 -44.97
N PRO A 273 11.64 11.34 -43.98
CA PRO A 273 11.54 11.78 -42.57
C PRO A 273 12.56 12.92 -42.24
N THR A 274 12.43 13.52 -41.06
CA THR A 274 13.52 13.99 -40.18
C THR A 274 13.01 14.03 -38.75
#